data_AF-A0A1I8AJN9-F1
#
_entry.id   AF-A0A1I8AJN9-F1
#
_cell.length_a   1.000
_cell.length_b   1.000
_cell.length_c   1.000
_cell.angle_alpha   90.00
_cell.angle_beta   90.00
_cell.angle_gamma   90.00
#
_symmetry.space_group_name_H-M   'P 1'
#
loop_
_entity.id
_entity.type
_entity.pdbx_description
1 polymer ?
#
loop_
_entity_poly.entity_id
_entity_poly.type
_entity_poly.pdbx_seq_one_letter_code
_entity_poly.pdbx_strand_id
1 'polypeptide(L)'
;MHINDIEAMNGTPYHLVKPVLEKCTAEQLLNIEHYNEYLLEDTDELWARICEKKYPNEESDDSESWRDFYIRKQRESEEKLRRLTSRIGHNNRINNPVRTAMQLDSPKAPREVRKRALAFGTSQVSVALPSAIEVSKSRREIFNSGSKASFQQLPAVIRAAKHSNVGAKTEKKVSAPPPMAGKRGALMAKTLKMLKNKRR
;
A
#
# COMPACT_ATOMS: atom_id res chain seq x y z
N MET A 1 -26.85 17.82 30.94
CA MET A 1 -27.68 18.19 29.79
C MET A 1 -26.79 18.15 28.57
N HIS A 2 -26.91 17.11 27.73
CA HIS A 2 -26.14 17.04 26.51
C HIS A 2 -26.71 18.07 25.52
N ILE A 3 -25.84 18.84 24.88
CA ILE A 3 -26.23 19.87 23.89
C ILE A 3 -26.98 19.26 22.69
N ASN A 4 -26.84 17.95 22.48
CA ASN A 4 -27.51 17.20 21.42
C ASN A 4 -28.95 16.80 21.77
N ASP A 5 -29.41 16.98 23.02
CA ASP A 5 -30.75 16.56 23.48
C ASP A 5 -31.74 17.74 23.58
N ILE A 6 -31.43 18.88 22.95
CA ILE A 6 -32.32 20.05 22.87
C ILE A 6 -33.39 19.77 21.79
N GLU A 7 -34.18 18.72 21.97
CA GLU A 7 -35.06 18.16 20.92
C GLU A 7 -36.34 18.97 20.65
N ALA A 8 -36.70 19.94 21.47
CA ALA A 8 -37.70 20.97 21.15
C ALA A 8 -37.73 22.00 22.28
N MET A 9 -37.09 23.15 22.08
CA MET A 9 -37.31 24.28 22.97
C MET A 9 -38.64 24.90 22.59
N ASN A 10 -39.67 24.58 23.36
CA ASN A 10 -41.05 24.95 23.10
C ASN A 10 -41.28 26.47 23.26
N GLY A 11 -40.79 27.29 22.32
CA GLY A 11 -40.91 28.75 22.32
C GLY A 11 -40.08 29.45 23.40
N THR A 12 -38.95 28.84 23.80
CA THR A 12 -38.07 29.50 24.78
C THR A 12 -37.42 30.73 24.13
N PRO A 13 -37.51 31.91 24.76
CA PRO A 13 -36.96 33.15 24.20
C PRO A 13 -35.47 33.07 23.89
N TYR A 14 -35.05 33.65 22.76
CA TYR A 14 -33.67 33.63 22.27
C TYR A 14 -32.64 34.10 23.31
N HIS A 15 -32.92 35.18 24.03
CA HIS A 15 -31.98 35.76 25.00
C HIS A 15 -31.55 34.80 26.12
N LEU A 16 -32.41 33.84 26.50
CA LEU A 16 -32.09 32.85 27.53
C LEU A 16 -31.14 31.77 27.03
N VAL A 17 -31.20 31.48 25.73
CA VAL A 17 -30.48 30.36 25.12
C VAL A 17 -29.26 30.80 24.33
N LYS A 18 -29.21 32.07 23.94
CA LYS A 18 -28.06 32.73 23.34
C LYS A 18 -26.73 32.34 24.00
N PRO A 19 -26.53 32.40 25.33
CA PRO A 19 -25.24 32.05 25.94
C PRO A 19 -24.85 30.57 25.77
N VAL A 20 -25.81 29.68 25.50
CA VAL A 20 -25.56 28.28 25.16
C VAL A 20 -25.23 28.17 23.68
N LEU A 21 -26.02 28.80 22.81
CA LEU A 21 -25.84 28.79 21.35
C LEU A 21 -24.49 29.40 20.93
N GLU A 22 -24.02 30.44 21.63
CA GLU A 22 -22.71 31.06 21.41
C GLU A 22 -21.52 30.12 21.65
N LYS A 23 -21.71 29.07 22.44
CA LYS A 23 -20.69 28.06 22.73
C LYS A 23 -20.79 26.85 21.81
N CYS A 24 -21.87 26.73 21.05
CA CYS A 24 -22.08 25.61 20.13
C CYS A 24 -21.12 25.70 18.95
N THR A 25 -20.75 24.53 18.41
CA THR A 25 -20.10 24.47 17.11
C THR A 25 -21.13 24.73 16.00
N ALA A 26 -20.67 25.10 14.81
CA ALA A 26 -21.54 25.32 13.65
C ALA A 26 -22.45 24.12 13.33
N GLU A 27 -21.91 22.89 13.46
CA GLU A 27 -22.69 21.66 13.24
C GLU A 27 -23.78 21.46 14.29
N GLN A 28 -23.48 21.79 15.55
CA GLN A 28 -24.47 21.74 16.64
C GLN A 28 -25.55 22.80 16.45
N LEU A 29 -25.17 24.02 16.04
CA LEU A 29 -26.12 25.10 15.77
C LEU A 29 -27.07 24.73 14.62
N LEU A 30 -26.56 24.14 13.52
CA LEU A 30 -27.39 23.60 12.43
C LEU A 30 -28.40 22.56 12.92
N ASN A 31 -27.95 21.65 13.79
CA ASN A 31 -28.82 20.60 14.32
C ASN A 31 -29.91 21.20 15.21
N ILE A 32 -29.57 22.18 16.07
CA ILE A 32 -30.55 22.84 16.95
C ILE A 32 -31.58 23.61 16.13
N GLU A 33 -31.15 24.35 15.09
CA GLU A 33 -32.05 25.08 14.19
C GLU A 33 -32.99 24.15 13.44
N HIS A 34 -32.55 22.94 13.08
CA HIS A 34 -33.39 21.96 12.39
C HIS A 34 -34.64 21.56 13.21
N TYR A 35 -34.52 21.55 14.54
CA TYR A 35 -35.64 21.26 15.45
C TYR A 35 -36.37 22.53 15.95
N ASN A 36 -35.79 23.72 15.74
CA ASN A 36 -36.29 24.98 16.31
C ASN A 36 -36.22 26.11 15.26
N GLU A 37 -37.07 26.04 14.23
CA GLU A 37 -37.07 26.97 13.10
C GLU A 37 -37.22 28.45 13.51
N TYR A 38 -37.91 28.73 14.62
CA TYR A 38 -38.11 30.08 15.12
C TYR A 38 -36.82 30.82 15.51
N LEU A 39 -35.71 30.11 15.71
CA LEU A 39 -34.42 30.69 16.06
C LEU A 39 -33.65 31.21 14.84
N LEU A 40 -34.03 30.82 13.62
CA LEU A 40 -33.26 31.11 12.39
C LEU A 40 -33.00 32.60 12.16
N GLU A 41 -33.96 33.47 12.49
CA GLU A 41 -33.82 34.91 12.31
C GLU A 41 -32.86 35.53 13.35
N ASP A 42 -32.86 35.01 14.57
CA ASP A 42 -32.07 35.56 15.69
C ASP A 42 -30.63 34.99 15.75
N THR A 43 -30.38 33.84 15.11
CA THR A 43 -29.07 33.17 15.13
C THR A 43 -28.11 33.66 14.05
N ASP A 44 -28.53 34.53 13.12
CA ASP A 44 -27.68 35.00 12.03
C ASP A 44 -26.41 35.73 12.53
N GLU A 45 -26.51 36.47 13.63
CA GLU A 45 -25.34 37.08 14.29
C GLU A 45 -24.35 36.06 14.89
N LEU A 46 -24.81 34.85 15.23
CA LEU A 46 -23.94 33.75 15.65
C LEU A 46 -23.20 33.17 14.44
N TRP A 47 -23.91 33.03 13.33
CA TRP A 47 -23.34 32.59 12.06
C TRP A 47 -22.26 33.56 11.57
N ALA A 48 -22.48 34.87 11.67
CA ALA A 48 -21.49 35.89 11.33
C ALA A 48 -20.16 35.66 12.09
N ARG A 49 -20.24 35.49 13.41
CA ARG A 49 -19.07 35.24 14.27
C ARG A 49 -18.36 33.93 13.94
N ILE A 50 -19.11 32.87 13.62
CA ILE A 50 -18.57 31.58 13.19
C ILE A 50 -17.83 31.74 11.86
N CYS A 51 -18.42 32.44 10.91
CA CYS A 51 -17.88 32.68 9.57
C CYS A 51 -16.63 33.55 9.62
N GLU A 52 -16.64 34.66 10.35
CA GLU A 52 -15.47 35.53 10.54
C GLU A 52 -14.29 34.76 11.14
N LYS A 53 -14.56 33.89 12.14
CA LYS A 53 -13.52 33.05 12.74
C LYS A 53 -12.97 31.98 11.81
N LYS A 54 -13.83 31.38 10.97
CA LYS A 54 -13.44 30.25 10.10
C LYS A 54 -12.88 30.71 8.75
N TYR A 55 -13.35 31.85 8.25
CA TYR A 55 -13.04 32.40 6.92
C TYR A 55 -12.68 33.90 7.03
N PRO A 56 -11.58 34.26 7.71
CA PRO A 56 -11.24 35.66 8.00
C PRO A 56 -10.91 36.52 6.76
N ASN A 57 -10.72 35.91 5.59
CA ASN A 57 -10.37 36.60 4.35
C ASN A 57 -11.49 36.56 3.29
N GLU A 58 -12.69 36.10 3.66
CA GLU A 58 -13.82 36.01 2.74
C GLU A 58 -14.97 36.86 3.27
N GLU A 59 -15.46 37.75 2.42
CA GLU A 59 -16.62 38.59 2.70
C GLU A 59 -17.89 37.84 2.33
N SER A 60 -18.95 38.02 3.13
CA SER A 60 -20.29 37.58 2.75
C SER A 60 -20.83 38.50 1.67
N ASP A 61 -21.63 37.94 0.77
CA ASP A 61 -22.42 38.74 -0.15
C ASP A 61 -23.60 39.37 0.60
N ASP A 62 -23.93 40.62 0.29
CA ASP A 62 -25.01 41.36 0.97
C ASP A 62 -26.40 40.74 0.74
N SER A 63 -26.51 39.84 -0.25
CA SER A 63 -27.75 39.16 -0.60
C SER A 63 -27.97 37.81 0.11
N GLU A 64 -26.97 37.28 0.81
CA GLU A 64 -27.01 35.98 1.50
C GLU A 64 -26.96 36.15 3.03
N SER A 65 -27.69 35.31 3.78
CA SER A 65 -27.51 35.18 5.23
C SER A 65 -26.13 34.57 5.54
N TRP A 66 -25.57 34.89 6.71
CA TRP A 66 -24.30 34.29 7.16
C TRP A 66 -24.37 32.77 7.27
N ARG A 67 -25.56 32.24 7.56
CA ARG A 67 -25.83 30.81 7.57
C ARG A 67 -25.67 30.19 6.18
N ASP A 68 -26.22 30.84 5.16
CA ASP A 68 -26.14 30.38 3.77
C ASP A 68 -24.70 30.46 3.25
N PHE A 69 -23.99 31.54 3.59
CA PHE A 69 -22.56 31.67 3.34
C PHE A 69 -21.78 30.49 3.93
N TYR A 70 -22.04 30.14 5.20
CA TYR A 70 -21.38 29.01 5.85
C TYR A 70 -21.65 27.69 5.12
N ILE A 71 -22.91 27.40 4.79
CA ILE A 71 -23.32 26.16 4.11
C ILE A 71 -22.66 26.06 2.74
N ARG A 72 -22.62 27.16 1.97
CA ARG A 72 -21.93 27.22 0.68
C ARG A 72 -20.46 26.91 0.82
N LYS A 73 -19.77 27.54 1.78
CA LYS A 73 -18.33 27.29 2.04
C LYS A 73 -18.04 25.88 2.50
N GLN A 74 -18.92 25.30 3.31
CA GLN A 74 -18.80 23.92 3.74
C GLN A 74 -18.94 22.96 2.54
N ARG A 75 -19.91 23.18 1.66
CA ARG A 75 -20.09 22.40 0.43
C ARG A 75 -18.89 22.50 -0.51
N GLU A 76 -18.36 23.71 -0.71
CA GLU A 76 -17.15 23.92 -1.53
C GLU A 76 -15.96 23.15 -0.96
N SER A 77 -15.79 23.17 0.36
CA SER A 77 -14.70 22.46 1.05
C SER A 77 -14.85 20.94 0.94
N GLU A 78 -16.06 20.41 1.12
CA GLU A 78 -16.36 18.99 0.94
C GLU A 78 -16.13 18.56 -0.51
N GLU A 79 -16.53 19.37 -1.49
CA GLU A 79 -16.30 19.05 -2.88
C GLU A 79 -14.81 19.05 -3.23
N LYS A 80 -14.04 20.03 -2.74
CA LYS A 80 -12.57 20.05 -2.87
C LYS A 80 -11.96 18.78 -2.27
N LEU A 81 -12.40 18.37 -1.08
CA LEU A 81 -11.94 17.15 -0.43
C LEU A 81 -12.30 15.90 -1.26
N ARG A 82 -13.54 15.81 -1.76
CA ARG A 82 -14.01 14.70 -2.60
C ARG A 82 -13.20 14.58 -3.88
N ARG A 83 -12.94 15.71 -4.56
CA ARG A 83 -12.12 15.77 -5.77
C ARG A 83 -10.68 15.32 -5.49
N LEU A 84 -10.08 15.79 -4.40
CA LEU A 84 -8.72 15.41 -4.00
C LEU A 84 -8.63 13.93 -3.66
N THR A 85 -9.55 13.40 -2.84
CA THR A 85 -9.60 11.99 -2.46
C THR A 85 -9.78 11.09 -3.69
N SER A 86 -10.65 11.48 -4.62
CA SER A 86 -10.83 10.77 -5.89
C SER A 86 -9.54 10.74 -6.72
N ARG A 87 -8.84 11.87 -6.82
CA ARG A 87 -7.56 11.98 -7.54
C ARG A 87 -6.46 11.12 -6.89
N ILE A 88 -6.35 11.14 -5.57
CA ILE A 88 -5.40 10.31 -4.81
C ILE A 88 -5.72 8.82 -5.02
N GLY A 89 -6.99 8.43 -4.88
CA GLY A 89 -7.43 7.06 -5.09
C GLY A 89 -7.13 6.55 -6.50
N HIS A 90 -7.42 7.37 -7.52
CA HIS A 90 -7.08 7.05 -8.90
C HIS A 90 -5.56 6.90 -9.12
N ASN A 91 -4.76 7.85 -8.62
CA ASN A 91 -3.31 7.81 -8.74
C ASN A 91 -2.70 6.60 -8.01
N ASN A 92 -3.25 6.21 -6.86
CA ASN A 92 -2.79 5.02 -6.12
C ASN A 92 -3.13 3.73 -6.88
N ARG A 93 -4.33 3.63 -7.49
CA ARG A 93 -4.69 2.48 -8.34
C ARG A 93 -3.77 2.33 -9.55
N ILE A 94 -3.35 3.43 -10.17
CA ILE A 94 -2.43 3.41 -11.32
C ILE A 94 -0.99 3.07 -10.90
N ASN A 95 -0.48 3.67 -9.82
CA ASN A 95 0.93 3.53 -9.42
C ASN A 95 1.20 2.31 -8.53
N ASN A 96 0.19 1.83 -7.82
CA ASN A 96 0.18 0.56 -7.11
C ASN A 96 -0.98 -0.26 -7.66
N PRO A 97 -0.88 -0.79 -8.90
CA PRO A 97 -1.78 -1.84 -9.30
C PRO A 97 -1.60 -2.91 -8.24
N VAL A 98 -2.70 -3.23 -7.53
CA VAL A 98 -2.76 -4.19 -6.44
C VAL A 98 -1.73 -5.26 -6.71
N ARG A 99 -0.64 -5.32 -5.93
CA ARG A 99 0.19 -6.51 -5.89
C ARG A 99 -0.78 -7.58 -5.45
N THR A 100 -1.35 -8.29 -6.40
CA THR A 100 -2.00 -9.56 -6.18
C THR A 100 -0.91 -10.37 -5.52
N ALA A 101 -0.94 -10.43 -4.19
CA ALA A 101 -0.30 -11.50 -3.49
C ALA A 101 -1.04 -12.73 -4.00
N MET A 102 -0.58 -13.30 -5.11
CA MET A 102 -0.93 -14.65 -5.50
C MET A 102 -0.72 -15.44 -4.23
N GLN A 103 -1.79 -16.03 -3.69
CA GLN A 103 -1.69 -17.05 -2.65
C GLN A 103 -0.84 -18.16 -3.26
N LEU A 104 0.48 -18.06 -3.06
CA LEU A 104 1.41 -19.10 -3.40
C LEU A 104 1.17 -20.18 -2.36
N ASP A 105 0.62 -21.29 -2.82
CA ASP A 105 0.57 -22.53 -2.07
C ASP A 105 1.95 -22.81 -1.46
N SER A 106 1.93 -22.92 -0.13
CA SER A 106 3.05 -23.12 0.78
C SER A 106 4.10 -21.98 0.85
N PRO A 107 4.34 -21.39 2.04
CA PRO A 107 5.33 -20.33 2.21
C PRO A 107 6.74 -20.85 1.88
N LYS A 108 7.31 -20.38 0.76
CA LYS A 108 8.72 -20.64 0.43
C LYS A 108 9.60 -19.99 1.50
N ALA A 109 10.47 -20.79 2.11
CA ALA A 109 11.47 -20.28 3.03
C ALA A 109 12.35 -19.19 2.36
N PRO A 110 12.75 -18.14 3.11
CA PRO A 110 13.61 -17.08 2.61
C PRO A 110 14.87 -17.60 1.90
N ARG A 111 15.37 -16.85 0.90
CA ARG A 111 16.48 -17.27 0.03
C ARG A 111 17.72 -17.74 0.80
N GLU A 112 18.05 -17.06 1.89
CA GLU A 112 19.21 -17.40 2.71
C GLU A 112 19.00 -18.69 3.50
N VAL A 113 17.77 -18.96 3.95
CA VAL A 113 17.40 -20.25 4.58
C VAL A 113 17.52 -21.38 3.57
N ARG A 114 17.06 -21.18 2.32
CA ARG A 114 17.24 -22.19 1.25
C ARG A 114 18.70 -22.44 0.91
N LYS A 115 19.51 -21.39 0.78
CA LYS A 115 20.96 -21.54 0.54
C LYS A 115 21.63 -22.33 1.66
N ARG A 116 21.28 -22.02 2.91
CA ARG A 116 21.81 -22.72 4.08
C ARG A 116 21.34 -24.17 4.10
N ALA A 117 20.07 -24.45 3.82
CA ALA A 117 19.57 -25.83 3.73
C ALA A 117 20.24 -26.66 2.63
N LEU A 118 20.59 -26.04 1.49
CA LEU A 118 21.38 -26.70 0.44
C LEU A 118 22.84 -26.93 0.87
N ALA A 119 23.45 -25.95 1.56
CA ALA A 119 24.83 -26.06 2.05
C ALA A 119 24.99 -27.12 3.14
N PHE A 120 23.99 -27.26 4.03
CA PHE A 120 23.99 -28.20 5.15
C PHE A 120 23.19 -29.49 4.85
N GLY A 121 22.74 -29.70 3.61
CA GLY A 121 22.03 -30.91 3.19
C GLY A 121 20.65 -31.12 3.83
N THR A 122 20.10 -30.13 4.53
CA THR A 122 18.79 -30.21 5.22
C THR A 122 17.60 -29.82 4.33
N SER A 123 17.82 -29.65 3.02
CA SER A 123 16.73 -29.42 2.06
C SER A 123 15.85 -30.67 1.97
N GLN A 124 14.68 -30.63 2.59
CA GLN A 124 13.62 -31.63 2.42
C GLN A 124 13.18 -31.60 0.94
N VAL A 125 13.71 -32.52 0.13
CA VAL A 125 13.25 -32.75 -1.23
C VAL A 125 11.97 -33.56 -1.10
N SER A 126 10.82 -32.96 -1.39
CA SER A 126 9.50 -33.59 -1.34
C SER A 126 9.28 -34.66 -2.43
N VAL A 127 10.34 -35.10 -3.10
CA VAL A 127 10.31 -36.09 -4.17
C VAL A 127 11.09 -37.30 -3.65
N ALA A 128 10.41 -38.45 -3.58
CA ALA A 128 11.04 -39.72 -3.21
C ALA A 128 12.28 -39.95 -4.09
N LEU A 129 13.46 -39.96 -3.46
CA LEU A 129 14.70 -40.28 -4.15
C LEU A 129 14.74 -41.79 -4.38
N PRO A 130 15.05 -42.26 -5.60
CA PRO A 130 15.27 -43.68 -5.85
C PRO A 130 16.45 -44.19 -5.01
N SER A 131 16.38 -45.46 -4.63
CA SER A 131 17.39 -46.14 -3.84
C SER A 131 18.75 -46.16 -4.54
N ALA A 132 19.82 -46.24 -3.76
CA ALA A 132 21.19 -46.37 -4.29
C ALA A 132 21.35 -47.61 -5.20
N ILE A 133 20.55 -48.65 -4.96
CA ILE A 133 20.53 -49.89 -5.75
C ILE A 133 19.97 -49.63 -7.16
N GLU A 134 18.88 -48.87 -7.28
CA GLU A 134 18.26 -48.52 -8.57
C GLU A 134 19.18 -47.61 -9.41
N VAL A 135 19.87 -46.67 -8.75
CA VAL A 135 20.86 -45.82 -9.40
C VAL A 135 22.07 -46.63 -9.90
N SER A 136 22.48 -47.65 -9.14
CA SER A 136 23.62 -48.50 -9.53
C SER A 136 23.27 -49.44 -10.68
N LYS A 137 22.06 -50.02 -10.67
CA LYS A 137 21.56 -50.88 -11.75
C LYS A 137 21.46 -50.14 -13.09
N SER A 138 20.82 -48.97 -13.09
CA SER A 138 20.69 -48.12 -14.29
C SER A 138 22.04 -47.66 -14.85
N ARG A 139 23.03 -47.35 -14.00
CA ARG A 139 24.40 -47.04 -14.45
C ARG A 139 25.10 -48.25 -15.09
N ARG A 140 24.92 -49.44 -14.52
CA ARG A 140 25.52 -50.68 -15.05
C ARG A 140 24.91 -51.07 -16.40
N GLU A 141 23.61 -50.84 -16.59
CA GLU A 141 22.95 -51.07 -17.88
C GLU A 141 23.49 -50.19 -19.00
N ILE A 142 23.85 -48.93 -18.73
CA ILE A 142 24.51 -48.07 -19.73
C ILE A 142 25.83 -48.69 -20.18
N PHE A 143 26.61 -49.23 -19.24
CA PHE A 143 27.90 -49.86 -19.56
C PHE A 143 27.72 -51.15 -20.37
N ASN A 144 26.73 -51.96 -20.02
CA ASN A 144 26.52 -53.27 -20.65
C ASN A 144 25.80 -53.19 -22.00
N SER A 145 24.87 -52.25 -22.17
CA SER A 145 23.98 -52.18 -23.34
C SER A 145 24.16 -50.93 -24.20
N GLY A 146 24.92 -49.93 -23.72
CA GLY A 146 25.04 -48.61 -24.35
C GLY A 146 23.77 -47.75 -24.29
N SER A 147 22.63 -48.32 -23.87
CA SER A 147 21.36 -47.63 -23.80
C SER A 147 21.24 -46.77 -22.54
N LYS A 148 20.76 -45.53 -22.70
CA LYS A 148 20.55 -44.58 -21.60
C LYS A 148 19.09 -44.52 -21.12
N ALA A 149 18.22 -45.38 -21.64
CA ALA A 149 16.78 -45.32 -21.40
C ALA A 149 16.42 -45.42 -19.90
N SER A 150 16.98 -46.40 -19.17
CA SER A 150 16.73 -46.58 -17.74
C SER A 150 17.28 -45.45 -16.87
N PHE A 151 18.44 -44.89 -17.25
CA PHE A 151 19.01 -43.73 -16.57
C PHE A 151 18.20 -42.45 -16.79
N GLN A 152 17.54 -42.30 -17.95
CA GLN A 152 16.65 -41.17 -18.24
C GLN A 152 15.32 -41.23 -17.47
N GLN A 153 14.94 -42.38 -16.92
CA GLN A 153 13.73 -42.51 -16.10
C GLN A 153 13.96 -42.06 -14.64
N LEU A 154 15.21 -41.97 -14.17
CA LEU A 154 15.53 -41.49 -12.81
C LEU A 154 15.33 -39.98 -12.65
N PRO A 155 14.95 -39.45 -11.47
CA PRO A 155 14.74 -38.02 -11.26
C PRO A 155 15.93 -37.15 -11.67
N ALA A 156 15.63 -35.98 -12.24
CA ALA A 156 16.63 -35.07 -12.79
C ALA A 156 17.72 -34.65 -11.79
N VAL A 157 17.40 -34.60 -10.49
CA VAL A 157 18.35 -34.28 -9.40
C VAL A 157 19.53 -35.25 -9.36
N ILE A 158 19.31 -36.53 -9.67
CA ILE A 158 20.34 -37.57 -9.66
C ILE A 158 21.10 -37.59 -11.00
N ARG A 159 20.40 -37.30 -12.10
CA ARG A 159 21.01 -37.17 -13.44
C ARG A 159 21.92 -35.94 -13.55
N ALA A 160 21.61 -34.88 -12.81
CA ALA A 160 22.27 -33.58 -12.87
C ALA A 160 23.57 -33.48 -12.05
N ALA A 161 24.09 -34.60 -11.53
CA ALA A 161 25.44 -34.67 -10.97
C ALA A 161 26.50 -34.44 -12.07
N LYS A 162 26.58 -33.21 -12.59
CA LYS A 162 27.50 -32.74 -13.63
C LYS A 162 28.98 -32.76 -13.19
N HIS A 163 29.26 -33.23 -11.97
CA HIS A 163 30.60 -33.23 -11.36
C HIS A 163 30.95 -34.52 -10.61
N SER A 164 30.40 -35.69 -10.98
CA SER A 164 31.04 -36.93 -10.54
C SER A 164 32.34 -37.14 -11.33
N ASN A 165 33.41 -36.48 -10.91
CA ASN A 165 34.77 -36.79 -11.33
C ASN A 165 35.23 -38.03 -10.58
N VAL A 166 34.70 -39.19 -10.95
CA VAL A 166 35.42 -40.44 -10.70
C VAL A 166 36.46 -40.54 -11.82
N GLY A 167 37.66 -40.00 -11.57
CA GLY A 167 38.85 -40.35 -12.37
C GLY A 167 39.51 -39.29 -13.26
N ALA A 168 39.21 -37.99 -13.18
CA ALA A 168 39.92 -36.99 -14.00
C ALA A 168 40.60 -35.91 -13.14
N LYS A 169 41.94 -36.01 -13.02
CA LYS A 169 42.80 -34.92 -12.53
C LYS A 169 42.96 -33.89 -13.65
N THR A 170 42.44 -32.68 -13.48
CA THR A 170 42.89 -31.52 -14.25
C THR A 170 42.91 -30.28 -13.34
N GLU A 171 44.09 -29.68 -13.26
CA GLU A 171 44.36 -28.45 -12.52
C GLU A 171 43.55 -27.29 -13.11
N LYS A 172 42.87 -26.53 -12.25
CA LYS A 172 42.17 -25.31 -12.67
C LYS A 172 42.99 -24.08 -12.29
N LYS A 173 43.48 -23.36 -13.30
CA LYS A 173 43.91 -21.96 -13.16
C LYS A 173 42.70 -21.10 -12.78
N VAL A 174 42.85 -20.32 -11.71
CA VAL A 174 41.89 -19.31 -11.26
C VAL A 174 42.12 -18.05 -12.10
N SER A 175 41.13 -17.65 -12.90
CA SER A 175 41.03 -16.30 -13.45
C SER A 175 39.96 -15.51 -12.70
N ALA A 176 40.31 -14.30 -12.27
CA ALA A 176 39.44 -13.39 -11.52
C ALA A 176 38.28 -12.86 -12.38
N PRO A 177 37.09 -12.59 -11.79
CA PRO A 177 35.96 -12.03 -12.52
C PRO A 177 36.17 -10.53 -12.85
N PRO A 178 35.68 -10.02 -14.00
CA PRO A 178 35.80 -8.61 -14.37
C PRO A 178 34.90 -7.69 -13.51
N PRO A 179 35.21 -6.38 -13.43
CA PRO A 179 34.60 -5.46 -12.47
C PRO A 179 33.13 -5.18 -12.82
N MET A 180 32.29 -5.17 -11.78
CA MET A 180 30.84 -4.96 -11.89
C MET A 180 30.52 -3.54 -12.38
N ALA A 181 29.99 -3.42 -13.59
CA ALA A 181 29.30 -2.22 -14.04
C ALA A 181 28.10 -1.98 -13.11
N GLY A 182 28.23 -0.95 -12.26
CA GLY A 182 27.31 -0.66 -11.17
C GLY A 182 25.89 -0.36 -11.65
N LYS A 183 24.95 -1.24 -11.34
CA LYS A 183 23.52 -0.94 -11.35
C LYS A 183 23.26 0.09 -10.24
N ARG A 184 23.15 1.37 -10.60
CA ARG A 184 22.73 2.43 -9.66
C ARG A 184 21.26 2.23 -9.32
N GLY A 185 20.93 2.23 -8.02
CA GLY A 185 19.56 2.11 -7.54
C GLY A 185 18.65 3.22 -8.08
N ALA A 186 17.34 2.95 -8.17
CA ALA A 186 16.36 3.82 -8.83
C ALA A 186 16.36 5.28 -8.33
N LEU A 187 16.62 5.49 -7.02
CA LEU A 187 16.76 6.82 -6.43
C LEU A 187 17.95 7.60 -7.01
N MET A 188 19.12 6.97 -7.12
CA MET A 188 20.32 7.61 -7.66
C MET A 188 20.20 7.91 -9.16
N ALA A 189 19.46 7.10 -9.90
CA ALA A 189 19.18 7.38 -11.31
C ALA A 189 18.33 8.66 -11.48
N LYS A 190 17.35 8.86 -10.59
CA LYS A 190 16.42 9.99 -10.65
C LYS A 190 17.11 11.32 -10.30
N THR A 191 17.96 11.32 -9.27
CA THR A 191 18.74 12.50 -8.88
C THR A 191 19.75 12.91 -9.94
N LEU A 192 20.45 11.94 -10.54
CA LEU A 192 21.43 12.20 -11.59
C LEU A 192 20.79 12.78 -12.87
N LYS A 193 19.55 12.36 -13.18
CA LYS A 193 18.80 12.87 -14.33
C LYS A 193 18.36 14.33 -14.12
N MET A 194 17.90 14.68 -12.92
CA MET A 194 17.55 16.07 -12.59
C MET A 194 18.76 17.01 -12.66
N LEU A 195 19.93 16.56 -12.20
CA LEU A 195 21.14 17.38 -12.19
C LEU A 195 21.66 17.68 -13.60
N LYS A 196 21.47 16.74 -14.54
CA LYS A 196 21.87 16.92 -15.95
C LYS A 196 20.94 17.85 -16.73
N ASN A 197 19.66 17.92 -16.37
CA ASN A 197 18.69 18.80 -17.02
C ASN A 197 18.84 20.29 -16.66
N LYS A 198 19.64 20.63 -15.65
CA LYS A 198 19.86 22.02 -15.19
C LYS A 198 21.05 22.72 -15.88
N ARG A 199 21.74 22.06 -16.81
CA ARG A 199 22.90 22.61 -17.54
C ARG A 199 22.64 22.80 -19.04
N ARG A 200 21.42 23.16 -19.42
CA ARG A 200 21.08 23.68 -20.74
C ARG A 200 20.31 24.98 -20.58
#